data_AF-A0A7S0IYF4-F1
#
_entry.id   AF-A0A7S0IYF4-F1
#
_cell.length_a   1.000
_cell.length_b   1.000
_cell.length_c   1.000
_cell.angle_alpha   90.00
_cell.angle_beta   90.00
_cell.angle_gamma   90.00
#
_symmetry.space_group_name_H-M   'P 1'
#
loop_
_entity.id
_entity.type
_entity.pdbx_description
1 polymer ?
#
loop_
_entity_poly.entity_id
_entity_poly.type
_entity_poly.pdbx_seq_one_letter_code
_entity_poly.pdbx_strand_id
1 'polypeptide(L)'
;LLLALVRTHGELRRPLGALKLVGRLFDDLFLLRSAEEARALGPAAPPVCKSHECRSIAYALLVELAVGDADNLALLVTLQLQQQLLREGAGTASMWHYMPTLQEKAPCGYVGLKNLGATCYFNSLAQQLFMLPELRA
;
A
#
# COMPACT_ATOMS: atom_id res chain seq x y z
N LEU A 1 19.65 0.83 -1.25
CA LEU A 1 20.72 0.93 -0.22
C LEU A 1 20.61 -0.20 0.81
N LEU A 2 19.53 -0.28 1.60
CA LEU A 2 19.41 -1.26 2.70
C LEU A 2 19.53 -2.72 2.23
N LEU A 3 18.90 -3.08 1.10
CA LEU A 3 19.07 -4.38 0.45
C LEU A 3 20.54 -4.71 0.12
N ALA A 4 21.29 -3.73 -0.39
CA ALA A 4 22.69 -3.91 -0.72
C ALA A 4 23.53 -4.12 0.56
N LEU A 5 23.24 -3.38 1.63
CA LEU A 5 23.92 -3.51 2.91
C LEU A 5 23.68 -4.88 3.56
N VAL A 6 22.44 -5.38 3.56
CA VAL A 6 22.12 -6.71 4.11
C VAL A 6 22.79 -7.85 3.32
N ARG A 7 23.00 -7.64 2.02
CA ARG A 7 23.73 -8.59 1.16
C ARG A 7 25.22 -8.61 1.46
N THR A 8 25.83 -7.45 1.71
CA THR A 8 27.27 -7.38 2.01
C THR A 8 27.58 -7.70 3.48
N HIS A 9 26.63 -7.48 4.39
CA HIS A 9 26.79 -7.63 5.85
C HIS A 9 25.69 -8.54 6.42
N GLY A 10 25.92 -9.85 6.40
CA GLY A 10 24.95 -10.84 6.89
C GLY A 10 24.66 -10.74 8.39
N GLU A 11 25.59 -10.17 9.16
CA GLU A 11 25.47 -9.89 10.59
C GLU A 11 24.33 -8.91 10.93
N LEU A 12 23.89 -8.09 9.96
CA LEU A 12 22.81 -7.12 10.16
C LEU A 12 21.42 -7.75 10.18
N ARG A 13 21.26 -9.00 9.72
CA ARG A 13 19.94 -9.67 9.61
C ARG A 13 19.24 -9.82 10.97
N ARG A 14 19.98 -10.26 12.00
CA ARG A 14 19.46 -10.42 13.38
C ARG A 14 19.10 -9.09 14.04
N PRO A 15 19.97 -8.06 14.07
CA PRO A 15 19.62 -6.74 14.60
C PRO A 15 18.39 -6.12 13.92
N LEU A 16 18.31 -6.22 12.58
CA LEU A 16 17.17 -5.69 11.83
C LEU A 16 15.88 -6.47 12.12
N GLY A 17 15.99 -7.79 12.31
CA GLY A 17 14.89 -8.62 12.81
C GLY A 17 14.39 -8.15 14.18
N ALA A 18 15.31 -7.90 15.12
CA ALA A 18 14.98 -7.40 16.46
C ALA A 18 14.29 -6.01 16.44
N LEU A 19 14.60 -5.18 15.44
CA LEU A 19 13.92 -3.90 15.20
C LEU A 19 12.53 -4.05 14.55
N LYS A 20 12.04 -5.29 14.39
CA LYS A 20 10.76 -5.64 13.75
C LYS A 20 10.67 -5.17 12.30
N LEU A 21 11.81 -5.09 11.60
CA LEU A 21 11.82 -4.64 10.21
C LEU A 21 11.03 -5.58 9.31
N VAL A 22 11.13 -6.90 9.53
CA VAL A 22 10.38 -7.92 8.78
C VAL A 22 8.87 -7.67 8.87
N GLY A 23 8.35 -7.46 10.09
CA GLY A 23 6.93 -7.18 10.31
C GLY A 23 6.48 -5.88 9.64
N ARG A 24 7.24 -4.79 9.80
CA ARG A 24 6.92 -3.51 9.16
C ARG A 24 6.91 -3.59 7.62
N LEU A 25 7.91 -4.23 7.02
CA LEU A 25 7.95 -4.42 5.56
C LEU A 25 6.83 -5.31 5.06
N PHE A 26 6.47 -6.34 5.83
CA PHE A 26 5.35 -7.21 5.50
C PHE A 26 4.05 -6.41 5.52
N ASP A 27 3.82 -5.63 6.58
CA ASP A 27 2.68 -4.73 6.73
C ASP A 27 2.60 -3.73 5.56
N ASP A 28 3.71 -3.06 5.23
CA ASP A 28 3.79 -2.10 4.12
C ASP A 28 3.46 -2.74 2.75
N LEU A 29 3.77 -4.03 2.56
CA LEU A 29 3.53 -4.76 1.31
C LEU A 29 2.12 -5.33 1.19
N PHE A 30 1.49 -5.65 2.31
CA PHE A 30 0.37 -6.59 2.35
C PHE A 30 -0.84 -6.14 3.19
N LEU A 31 -0.69 -5.22 4.14
CA LEU A 31 -1.84 -4.67 4.86
C LEU A 31 -2.60 -3.68 3.98
N LEU A 32 -3.82 -4.07 3.63
CA LEU A 32 -4.80 -3.18 3.05
C LEU A 32 -5.44 -2.39 4.19
N ARG A 33 -5.05 -1.12 4.34
CA ARG A 33 -5.77 -0.19 5.22
C ARG A 33 -7.21 -0.02 4.74
N SER A 34 -8.13 0.15 5.68
CA SER A 34 -9.52 0.48 5.32
C SER A 34 -9.58 1.83 4.61
N ALA A 35 -10.64 2.05 3.82
CA ALA A 35 -10.84 3.33 3.15
C ALA A 35 -10.96 4.50 4.14
N GLU A 36 -11.42 4.24 5.37
CA GLU A 36 -11.53 5.22 6.45
C GLU A 36 -10.15 5.58 7.01
N GLU A 37 -9.32 4.58 7.29
CA GLU A 37 -7.94 4.76 7.75
C GLU A 37 -7.09 5.50 6.71
N ALA A 38 -7.24 5.14 5.44
CA ALA A 38 -6.55 5.81 4.34
C ALA A 38 -6.98 7.28 4.19
N ARG A 39 -8.26 7.60 4.43
CA ARG A 39 -8.76 8.99 4.42
C ARG A 39 -8.27 9.78 5.63
N ALA A 40 -8.23 9.16 6.81
CA ALA A 40 -7.75 9.80 8.05
C ALA A 40 -6.27 10.22 7.96
N LEU A 41 -5.45 9.44 7.27
CA LEU A 41 -4.03 9.74 7.05
C LEU A 41 -3.78 10.92 6.08
N GLY A 42 -4.80 11.30 5.31
CA GLY A 42 -4.75 12.41 4.38
C GLY A 42 -3.81 12.18 3.18
N PRO A 43 -3.69 13.17 2.28
CA PRO A 43 -2.85 13.07 1.08
C PRO A 43 -1.34 13.00 1.38
N ALA A 44 -0.92 13.35 2.59
CA ALA A 44 0.48 13.37 3.01
C ALA A 44 1.06 11.99 3.35
N ALA A 45 0.22 10.97 3.46
CA ALA A 45 0.64 9.62 3.82
C ALA A 45 0.15 8.59 2.78
N PRO A 46 0.73 8.61 1.57
CA PRO A 46 0.34 7.71 0.48
C PRO A 46 0.60 6.25 0.84
N PRO A 47 -0.05 5.29 0.13
CA PRO A 47 0.24 3.87 0.31
C PRO A 47 1.73 3.60 0.01
N VAL A 48 2.38 2.89 0.93
CA VAL A 48 3.76 2.43 0.78
C VAL A 48 3.80 1.31 -0.26
N CYS A 49 4.93 1.12 -0.92
CA CYS A 49 5.12 0.05 -1.91
C CYS A 49 4.11 0.07 -3.08
N LYS A 50 3.68 1.28 -3.53
CA LYS A 50 2.74 1.41 -4.65
C LYS A 50 3.30 0.95 -6.00
N SER A 51 4.56 1.25 -6.30
CA SER A 51 5.16 0.94 -7.61
C SER A 51 5.67 -0.50 -7.71
N HIS A 52 5.64 -1.07 -8.91
CA HIS A 52 6.19 -2.40 -9.18
C HIS A 52 7.65 -2.52 -8.73
N GLU A 53 8.47 -1.52 -9.04
CA GLU A 53 9.89 -1.48 -8.66
C GLU A 53 10.08 -1.49 -7.13
N CYS A 54 9.30 -0.70 -6.40
CA CYS A 54 9.36 -0.68 -4.94
C CYS A 54 8.97 -2.04 -4.34
N ARG A 55 7.90 -2.67 -4.86
CA ARG A 55 7.47 -4.01 -4.41
C ARG A 55 8.55 -5.06 -4.68
N SER A 56 9.16 -5.04 -5.86
CA SER A 56 10.24 -5.96 -6.23
C SER A 56 11.42 -5.88 -5.26
N ILE A 57 11.87 -4.66 -4.93
CA ILE A 57 12.97 -4.44 -3.98
C ILE A 57 12.58 -4.86 -2.56
N ALA A 58 11.35 -4.56 -2.13
CA ALA A 58 10.86 -4.94 -0.81
C ALA A 58 10.77 -6.47 -0.65
N TYR A 59 10.31 -7.18 -1.67
CA TYR A 59 10.34 -8.65 -1.70
C TYR A 59 11.75 -9.21 -1.61
N ALA A 60 12.67 -8.67 -2.42
CA ALA A 60 14.07 -9.09 -2.37
C ALA A 60 14.65 -8.89 -0.96
N LEU A 61 14.34 -7.77 -0.30
CA LEU A 61 14.82 -7.49 1.05
C LEU A 61 14.23 -8.44 2.10
N LEU A 62 12.93 -8.76 2.03
CA LEU A 62 12.31 -9.74 2.92
C LEU A 62 12.98 -11.12 2.81
N VAL A 63 13.27 -11.55 1.58
CA VAL A 63 13.97 -12.82 1.32
C VAL A 63 15.39 -12.76 1.91
N GLU A 64 16.16 -11.72 1.63
CA GLU A 64 17.52 -11.58 2.15
C GLU A 64 17.59 -11.53 3.68
N LEU A 65 16.58 -10.96 4.35
CA LEU A 65 16.49 -10.94 5.81
C LEU A 65 16.19 -12.32 6.40
N ALA A 66 15.52 -13.20 5.66
CA ALA A 66 15.18 -14.56 6.08
C ALA A 66 16.27 -15.59 5.73
N VAL A 67 17.11 -15.33 4.72
CA VAL A 67 18.19 -16.25 4.34
C VAL A 67 19.20 -16.39 5.48
N GLY A 68 19.36 -17.62 5.99
CA GLY A 68 20.31 -17.93 7.07
C GLY A 68 19.89 -17.42 8.45
N ASP A 69 18.64 -16.96 8.62
CA ASP A 69 18.08 -16.51 9.89
C ASP A 69 16.74 -17.22 10.16
N ALA A 70 16.78 -18.21 11.07
CA ALA A 70 15.63 -19.06 11.36
C ALA A 70 14.48 -18.30 12.02
N ASP A 71 14.77 -17.27 12.82
CA ASP A 71 13.76 -16.49 13.53
C ASP A 71 12.99 -15.59 12.55
N ASN A 72 13.73 -14.89 11.68
CA ASN A 72 13.12 -14.08 10.62
C ASN A 72 12.32 -14.95 9.63
N LEU A 73 12.84 -16.13 9.28
CA LEU A 73 12.12 -17.07 8.41
C LEU A 73 10.82 -17.56 9.06
N ALA A 74 10.87 -17.99 10.32
CA ALA A 74 9.68 -18.45 11.06
C ALA A 74 8.63 -17.34 11.18
N LEU A 75 9.06 -16.10 11.46
CA LEU A 75 8.18 -14.94 11.51
C LEU A 75 7.51 -14.68 10.15
N LEU A 76 8.30 -14.64 9.06
CA LEU A 76 7.78 -14.38 7.72
C LEU A 76 6.76 -15.45 7.28
N VAL A 77 7.06 -16.72 7.52
CA VAL A 77 6.15 -17.83 7.22
C VAL A 77 4.87 -17.71 8.05
N THR A 78 4.98 -17.38 9.34
CA THR A 78 3.82 -17.19 10.23
C THR A 78 2.92 -16.07 9.73
N LEU A 79 3.48 -14.91 9.41
CA LEU A 79 2.74 -13.75 8.88
C LEU A 79 2.05 -14.09 7.54
N GLN A 80 2.76 -14.81 6.66
CA GLN A 80 2.20 -15.24 5.38
C GLN A 80 1.01 -16.20 5.57
N LEU A 81 1.15 -17.20 6.44
CA LEU A 81 0.06 -18.13 6.75
C LEU A 81 -1.14 -17.42 7.37
N GLN A 82 -0.91 -16.52 8.33
CA GLN A 82 -1.98 -15.70 8.91
C GLN A 82 -2.71 -14.89 7.83
N GLN A 83 -1.99 -14.29 6.88
CA GLN A 83 -2.61 -13.56 5.77
C GLN A 83 -3.48 -14.46 4.88
N GLN A 84 -3.02 -15.67 4.57
CA GLN A 84 -3.80 -16.60 3.75
C GLN A 84 -5.04 -17.12 4.50
N LEU A 85 -4.91 -17.42 5.79
CA LEU A 85 -6.00 -17.98 6.61
C LEU A 85 -7.04 -16.91 7.00
N LEU A 86 -6.63 -15.67 7.27
CA LEU A 86 -7.55 -14.55 7.52
C LEU A 86 -8.41 -14.23 6.30
N ARG A 87 -7.89 -14.46 5.09
CA ARG A 87 -8.66 -14.35 3.85
C ARG A 87 -9.79 -15.37 3.75
N GLU A 88 -9.73 -16.50 4.44
CA GLU A 88 -10.79 -17.51 4.40
C GLU A 88 -11.87 -17.28 5.48
N GLY A 89 -11.51 -16.69 6.63
CA GLY A 89 -12.41 -16.56 7.79
C GLY A 89 -13.21 -15.25 7.90
N ALA A 90 -12.75 -14.15 7.30
CA ALA A 90 -13.37 -12.83 7.49
C ALA A 90 -14.20 -12.41 6.27
N GLY A 91 -15.47 -12.82 6.20
CA GLY A 91 -16.53 -12.10 5.48
C GLY A 91 -16.24 -11.70 4.03
N THR A 92 -15.51 -12.52 3.27
CA THR A 92 -15.05 -12.23 1.90
C THR A 92 -16.17 -11.95 0.89
N ALA A 93 -17.43 -12.22 1.25
CA ALA A 93 -18.58 -11.93 0.42
C ALA A 93 -18.68 -10.43 0.01
N SER A 94 -18.13 -9.48 0.77
CA SER A 94 -18.17 -8.05 0.39
C SER A 94 -16.97 -7.55 -0.43
N MET A 95 -15.88 -8.34 -0.54
CA MET A 95 -14.63 -7.94 -1.20
C MET A 95 -14.46 -8.47 -2.63
N TRP A 96 -15.37 -9.28 -3.17
CA TRP A 96 -15.26 -9.80 -4.54
C TRP A 96 -15.20 -8.72 -5.63
N HIS A 97 -15.61 -7.49 -5.32
CA HIS A 97 -15.49 -6.31 -6.21
C HIS A 97 -14.48 -5.27 -5.73
N TYR A 98 -13.62 -5.60 -4.76
CA TYR A 98 -12.59 -4.68 -4.31
C TYR A 98 -11.46 -4.62 -5.33
N MET A 99 -11.51 -3.58 -6.18
CA MET A 99 -10.44 -3.23 -7.11
C MET A 99 -9.84 -1.88 -6.70
N PRO A 100 -8.76 -1.85 -5.90
CA PRO A 100 -8.09 -0.61 -5.50
C PRO A 100 -7.74 0.29 -6.68
N THR A 101 -7.39 -0.33 -7.81
CA THR A 101 -7.06 0.35 -9.06
C THR A 101 -8.20 1.24 -9.58
N LEU A 102 -9.46 0.89 -9.34
CA LEU A 102 -10.61 1.72 -9.71
C LEU A 102 -10.77 2.96 -8.81
N GLN A 103 -10.18 2.94 -7.62
CA GLN A 103 -10.22 4.03 -6.65
C GLN A 103 -8.95 4.88 -6.68
N GLU A 104 -7.98 4.57 -7.56
CA GLU A 104 -6.76 5.35 -7.69
C GLU A 104 -7.03 6.71 -8.33
N LYS A 105 -6.42 7.75 -7.76
CA LYS A 105 -6.39 9.08 -8.37
C LYS A 105 -5.44 9.08 -9.55
N ALA A 106 -5.83 9.77 -10.62
CA ALA A 106 -4.99 9.96 -11.78
C ALA A 106 -3.70 10.74 -11.41
N PRO A 107 -2.54 10.43 -12.02
CA PRO A 107 -1.28 11.12 -11.74
C PRO A 107 -1.30 12.61 -12.06
N CYS A 108 -2.19 13.04 -12.97
CA CYS A 108 -2.34 14.44 -13.36
C CYS A 108 -2.95 15.34 -12.27
N GLY A 109 -3.39 14.77 -11.14
CA GLY A 109 -3.90 15.53 -9.99
C GLY A 109 -5.36 15.95 -10.10
N TYR A 110 -5.99 15.76 -11.25
CA TYR A 110 -7.43 15.98 -11.43
C TYR A 110 -8.26 14.78 -10.94
N VAL A 111 -9.47 15.06 -10.45
CA VAL A 111 -10.40 14.04 -9.93
C VAL A 111 -11.79 14.21 -10.55
N GLY A 112 -12.49 13.09 -10.72
CA GLY A 112 -13.90 13.10 -11.14
C GLY A 112 -14.86 13.44 -9.99
N LEU A 113 -16.05 13.93 -10.34
CA LEU A 113 -17.14 14.17 -9.40
C LEU A 113 -18.17 13.04 -9.49
N LYS A 114 -18.58 12.51 -8.34
CA LYS A 114 -19.66 11.51 -8.27
C LYS A 114 -20.98 12.17 -8.66
N ASN A 115 -21.70 11.59 -9.62
CA ASN A 115 -23.04 12.03 -9.97
C ASN A 115 -24.02 11.54 -8.89
N LEU A 116 -24.71 12.47 -8.23
CA LEU A 116 -25.70 12.17 -7.19
C LEU A 116 -27.13 12.08 -7.75
N GLY A 117 -27.26 11.87 -9.07
CA GLY A 117 -28.53 11.92 -9.81
C GLY A 117 -28.84 13.35 -10.24
N ALA A 118 -29.21 13.54 -11.50
CA ALA A 118 -29.55 14.85 -12.10
C ALA A 118 -28.54 16.00 -11.88
N THR A 119 -27.28 15.69 -11.52
CA THR A 119 -26.24 16.68 -11.20
C THR A 119 -25.13 16.74 -12.26
N CYS A 120 -25.25 15.98 -13.35
CA CYS A 120 -24.21 15.93 -14.41
C CYS A 120 -23.95 17.29 -15.07
N TYR A 121 -24.98 18.11 -15.26
CA TYR A 121 -24.83 19.45 -15.81
C TYR A 121 -23.96 20.33 -14.90
N PHE A 122 -24.23 20.29 -13.59
CA PHE A 122 -23.51 21.07 -12.60
C PHE A 122 -22.07 20.55 -12.43
N ASN A 123 -21.88 19.24 -12.39
CA ASN A 123 -20.56 18.63 -12.34
C ASN A 123 -19.69 19.05 -13.54
N SER A 124 -20.27 19.12 -14.74
CA SER A 124 -19.56 19.56 -15.95
C SER A 124 -19.15 21.03 -15.87
N LEU A 125 -20.06 21.90 -15.40
CA LEU A 125 -19.78 23.32 -15.19
C LEU A 125 -18.69 23.54 -14.13
N ALA A 126 -18.79 22.86 -12.99
CA ALA A 126 -17.80 22.97 -11.92
C ALA A 126 -16.40 22.54 -12.37
N GLN A 127 -16.29 21.45 -13.14
CA GLN A 127 -15.03 21.01 -13.72
C GLN A 127 -14.47 22.02 -14.73
N GLN A 128 -15.31 22.65 -15.56
CA GLN A 128 -14.87 23.71 -16.48
C GLN A 128 -14.33 24.94 -15.75
N LEU A 129 -15.03 25.39 -14.70
CA LEU A 129 -14.59 26.54 -13.90
C LEU A 129 -13.29 26.23 -13.14
N PHE A 130 -13.13 25.01 -12.62
CA PHE A 130 -11.91 24.59 -11.92
C PHE A 130 -10.66 24.59 -12.83
N MET A 131 -10.83 24.44 -14.14
CA MET A 131 -9.73 24.47 -15.11
C MET A 131 -9.24 25.89 -15.40
N LEU A 132 -9.95 26.94 -14.94
CA LEU A 132 -9.51 28.33 -15.04
C LEU A 132 -8.68 28.68 -13.79
N PRO A 133 -7.34 28.82 -13.90
CA PRO A 133 -6.48 29.06 -12.73
C PRO A 133 -6.88 30.30 -11.91
N GLU A 134 -7.40 31.33 -12.57
CA GLU A 134 -7.83 32.59 -11.98
C GLU A 134 -9.04 32.43 -11.05
N LEU A 135 -9.86 31.39 -11.26
CA LEU A 135 -11.05 31.10 -10.44
C LEU A 135 -10.78 30.04 -9.36
N ARG A 136 -9.63 29.36 -9.42
CA ARG A 136 -9.27 28.28 -8.50
C ARG A 136 -8.41 28.75 -7.32
N ALA A 137 -7.75 29.90 -7.45
CA ALA A 137 -6.80 30.45 -6.48
C ALA A 137 -7.45 30.80 -5.13
#